data_AF-A0AAU7UH71-F1
#
_entry.id   AF-A0AAU7UH71-F1
#
_cell.length_a   1.000
_cell.length_b   1.000
_cell.length_c   1.000
_cell.angle_alpha   90.00
_cell.angle_beta   90.00
_cell.angle_gamma   90.00
#
_symmetry.space_group_name_H-M   'P 1'
#
loop_
_entity.id
_entity.type
_entity.pdbx_description
1 polymer ?
#
loop_
_entity_poly.entity_id
_entity_poly.type
_entity_poly.pdbx_seq_one_letter_code
_entity_poly.pdbx_strand_id
1 'polypeptide(L)'
;MSWKSLVNRVVKIGVNEGFKFLRESQAKKKAGSQGSDPRPSGPQRGGARSPGSTSAQDGDYPGDYRAAVNVSYAPDLDGDADPGEVVWGWVPFEEDHSQGKDRPSLVIGKDGRWILALMLTSKDHIPGGIGEVREDRHARWMNIGSGDWDSQGRPSEIRLDRVIRLDPKSIRREGSIMPRDIFEQVAENVDPR
;
A
#
# COMPACT_ATOMS: atom_id res chain seq x y z
N MET A 1 21.99 -17.60 40.52
CA MET A 1 21.61 -16.33 39.85
C MET A 1 22.82 -15.91 39.02
N SER A 2 22.83 -15.65 37.72
CA SER A 2 21.80 -15.43 36.71
C SER A 2 22.40 -15.82 35.34
N TRP A 3 21.63 -16.53 34.52
CA TRP A 3 21.91 -16.79 33.10
C TRP A 3 21.26 -15.68 32.28
N LYS A 4 22.04 -15.00 31.40
CA LYS A 4 21.70 -14.69 29.99
C LYS A 4 22.71 -13.72 29.39
N SER A 5 23.50 -14.27 28.48
CA SER A 5 24.37 -13.60 27.52
C SER A 5 23.87 -13.98 26.12
N LEU A 6 24.38 -13.24 25.12
CA LEU A 6 24.59 -13.60 23.71
C LEU A 6 23.54 -13.13 22.71
N VAL A 7 23.98 -12.22 21.82
CA VAL A 7 23.71 -12.40 20.39
C VAL A 7 24.99 -12.06 19.60
N ASN A 8 25.52 -13.06 18.90
CA ASN A 8 26.57 -12.91 17.88
C ASN A 8 25.91 -12.72 16.51
N ARG A 9 26.30 -11.69 15.75
CA ARG A 9 26.02 -11.57 14.31
C ARG A 9 27.27 -11.93 13.53
N VAL A 10 27.15 -12.91 12.63
CA VAL A 10 28.06 -13.12 11.50
C VAL A 10 27.20 -13.09 10.25
N VAL A 11 27.46 -12.13 9.37
CA VAL A 11 26.94 -12.12 7.99
C VAL A 11 28.15 -12.31 7.08
N LYS A 12 28.19 -13.43 6.36
CA LYS A 12 29.08 -13.61 5.22
C LYS A 12 28.32 -13.25 3.95
N ILE A 13 28.88 -12.28 3.25
CA ILE A 13 28.45 -11.73 1.96
C ILE A 13 28.83 -12.72 0.86
N GLY A 14 27.90 -12.95 -0.08
CA GLY A 14 28.16 -13.54 -1.39
C GLY A 14 27.28 -12.84 -2.42
N VAL A 15 27.89 -11.99 -3.25
CA VAL A 15 27.29 -11.17 -4.30
C VAL A 15 27.28 -11.97 -5.62
N ASN A 16 26.17 -11.95 -6.38
CA ASN A 16 26.20 -11.53 -7.80
C ASN A 16 24.82 -11.51 -8.50
N GLU A 17 24.52 -10.30 -8.98
CA GLU A 17 23.97 -9.89 -10.29
C GLU A 17 22.73 -10.54 -10.95
N GLY A 18 21.88 -9.63 -11.48
CA GLY A 18 21.38 -9.82 -12.86
C GLY A 18 20.06 -9.13 -13.23
N PHE A 19 20.02 -7.79 -13.27
CA PHE A 19 18.98 -7.00 -13.94
C PHE A 19 19.05 -7.16 -15.47
N LYS A 20 17.96 -7.58 -16.13
CA LYS A 20 17.57 -7.23 -17.52
C LYS A 20 16.03 -7.37 -17.61
N PHE A 21 15.25 -6.40 -18.08
CA PHE A 21 15.14 -6.07 -19.49
C PHE A 21 14.46 -4.72 -19.75
N LEU A 22 14.87 -4.14 -20.88
CA LEU A 22 14.48 -2.85 -21.46
C LEU A 22 13.08 -2.85 -22.11
N ARG A 23 12.38 -1.73 -21.88
CA ARG A 23 11.72 -0.84 -22.85
C ARG A 23 11.70 -1.29 -24.33
N GLU A 24 10.49 -1.54 -24.85
CA GLU A 24 10.00 -1.11 -26.17
C GLU A 24 8.49 -1.48 -26.25
N SER A 25 7.57 -0.56 -26.49
CA SER A 25 7.26 -0.14 -27.86
C SER A 25 6.24 1.01 -27.86
N GLN A 26 6.60 2.09 -28.55
CA GLN A 26 5.66 3.10 -29.00
C GLN A 26 5.15 2.76 -30.41
N ALA A 27 3.91 3.21 -30.65
CA ALA A 27 3.34 3.66 -31.92
C ALA A 27 2.98 2.63 -33.00
N LYS A 28 1.67 2.47 -33.19
CA LYS A 28 1.03 2.56 -34.51
C LYS A 28 -0.45 2.97 -34.37
N LYS A 29 -0.75 4.22 -34.78
CA LYS A 29 -2.09 4.69 -35.14
C LYS A 29 -2.13 4.89 -36.66
N LYS A 30 -3.16 4.37 -37.35
CA LYS A 30 -4.08 5.11 -38.24
C LYS A 30 -4.79 4.19 -39.26
N ALA A 31 -6.13 4.22 -39.21
CA ALA A 31 -7.10 4.29 -40.33
C ALA A 31 -8.46 4.54 -39.64
N GLY A 32 -9.18 5.66 -39.82
CA GLY A 32 -10.04 5.99 -40.98
C GLY A 32 -11.38 5.22 -40.86
N SER A 33 -12.60 5.75 -40.93
CA SER A 33 -13.19 7.07 -41.21
C SER A 33 -14.71 7.03 -40.89
N GLN A 34 -15.29 8.20 -40.58
CA GLN A 34 -16.65 8.71 -40.86
C GLN A 34 -17.90 7.79 -40.91
N GLY A 35 -18.94 8.23 -40.18
CA GLY A 35 -20.36 7.90 -40.42
C GLY A 35 -21.29 8.60 -39.42
N SER A 36 -22.19 9.45 -39.92
CA SER A 36 -23.13 10.36 -39.23
C SER A 36 -24.50 9.76 -38.87
N ASP A 37 -25.03 10.11 -37.68
CA ASP A 37 -26.43 10.34 -37.16
C ASP A 37 -27.66 9.55 -37.69
N PRO A 38 -28.85 9.49 -37.01
CA PRO A 38 -29.27 10.07 -35.70
C PRO A 38 -30.03 9.11 -34.74
N ARG A 39 -30.34 9.64 -33.54
CA ARG A 39 -31.22 9.19 -32.43
C ARG A 39 -32.58 8.57 -32.82
N PRO A 40 -33.14 7.72 -31.93
CA PRO A 40 -34.45 8.02 -31.36
C PRO A 40 -34.54 7.82 -29.83
N SER A 41 -35.60 8.39 -29.24
CA SER A 41 -35.82 8.58 -27.80
C SER A 41 -36.78 7.54 -27.19
N GLY A 42 -36.52 7.15 -25.93
CA GLY A 42 -37.52 6.69 -24.93
C GLY A 42 -37.27 5.30 -24.31
N PRO A 43 -37.86 4.96 -23.13
CA PRO A 43 -38.09 5.74 -21.91
C PRO A 43 -37.40 5.14 -20.66
N GLN A 44 -37.51 5.90 -19.57
CA GLN A 44 -36.93 5.75 -18.23
C GLN A 44 -37.46 4.53 -17.43
N ARG A 45 -36.57 3.75 -16.78
CA ARG A 45 -36.68 3.19 -15.39
C ARG A 45 -35.76 1.98 -15.20
N GLY A 46 -34.94 2.03 -14.16
CA GLY A 46 -34.13 0.91 -13.69
C GLY A 46 -32.93 1.41 -12.91
N GLY A 47 -33.14 1.84 -11.66
CA GLY A 47 -32.06 2.20 -10.75
C GLY A 47 -31.15 1.00 -10.53
N ALA A 48 -30.02 0.98 -11.22
CA ALA A 48 -28.92 0.10 -10.89
C ALA A 48 -28.34 0.61 -9.55
N ARG A 49 -28.72 -0.08 -8.48
CA ARG A 49 -28.03 0.02 -7.19
C ARG A 49 -26.56 -0.27 -7.47
N SER A 50 -25.70 0.74 -7.32
CA SER A 50 -24.27 0.53 -7.19
C SER A 50 -24.04 -0.56 -6.13
N PRO A 51 -23.18 -1.56 -6.37
CA PRO A 51 -22.77 -2.48 -5.32
C PRO A 51 -22.20 -1.63 -4.20
N GLY A 52 -22.80 -1.77 -3.02
CA GLY A 52 -22.62 -0.87 -1.89
C GLY A 52 -21.15 -0.58 -1.63
N SER A 53 -20.85 0.71 -1.46
CA SER A 53 -19.80 1.09 -0.54
C SER A 53 -20.08 0.33 0.76
N THR A 54 -19.28 -0.67 1.07
CA THR A 54 -19.03 -1.05 2.46
C THR A 54 -18.39 0.19 3.08
N SER A 55 -19.24 1.15 3.46
CA SER A 55 -18.92 2.01 4.58
C SER A 55 -18.54 1.03 5.68
N ALA A 56 -17.25 1.01 6.03
CA ALA A 56 -16.88 0.68 7.39
C ALA A 56 -17.87 1.47 8.25
N GLN A 57 -18.73 0.74 8.96
CA GLN A 57 -19.82 1.33 9.73
C GLN A 57 -19.25 2.51 10.53
N ASP A 58 -19.85 3.69 10.35
CA ASP A 58 -19.58 4.87 11.16
C ASP A 58 -19.47 4.47 12.64
N GLY A 59 -18.23 4.45 13.17
CA GLY A 59 -17.99 4.37 14.62
C GLY A 59 -17.01 3.32 15.17
N ASP A 60 -16.53 2.32 14.41
CA ASP A 60 -15.63 1.28 14.96
C ASP A 60 -14.13 1.53 14.72
N TYR A 61 -13.73 2.62 14.04
CA TYR A 61 -12.30 2.91 13.87
C TYR A 61 -11.70 3.39 15.20
N PRO A 62 -10.79 2.63 15.85
CA PRO A 62 -10.27 2.96 17.18
C PRO A 62 -9.17 4.04 17.12
N GLY A 63 -8.91 4.61 15.94
CA GLY A 63 -7.81 5.53 15.67
C GLY A 63 -6.55 4.81 15.20
N ASP A 64 -5.57 5.61 14.79
CA ASP A 64 -4.25 5.15 14.37
C ASP A 64 -3.49 4.47 15.53
N TYR A 65 -2.60 3.54 15.19
CA TYR A 65 -1.74 2.86 16.17
C TYR A 65 -0.56 3.76 16.53
N ARG A 66 -0.31 3.96 17.83
CA ARG A 66 0.69 4.92 18.36
C ARG A 66 1.80 4.28 19.20
N ALA A 67 1.75 2.96 19.42
CA ALA A 67 2.79 2.26 20.17
C ALA A 67 3.88 1.72 19.24
N ALA A 68 4.97 1.22 19.80
CA ALA A 68 6.01 0.54 19.02
C ALA A 68 5.41 -0.67 18.27
N VAL A 69 5.64 -0.75 16.96
CA VAL A 69 5.13 -1.85 16.14
C VAL A 69 6.09 -3.04 16.24
N ASN A 70 5.55 -4.22 16.52
CA ASN A 70 6.28 -5.47 16.31
C ASN A 70 6.18 -5.87 14.84
N VAL A 71 7.17 -5.48 14.04
CA VAL A 71 7.19 -5.71 12.61
C VAL A 71 7.75 -7.10 12.30
N SER A 72 7.06 -7.85 11.44
CA SER A 72 7.50 -9.16 10.95
C SER A 72 7.34 -9.24 9.44
N TYR A 73 8.14 -10.07 8.75
CA TYR A 73 7.96 -10.35 7.33
C TYR A 73 7.62 -11.83 7.14
N ALA A 74 6.39 -12.11 6.76
CA ALA A 74 5.87 -13.44 6.46
C ALA A 74 4.67 -13.34 5.50
N PRO A 75 4.87 -12.80 4.27
CA PRO A 75 3.79 -12.69 3.29
C PRO A 75 3.37 -14.07 2.78
N ASP A 76 2.08 -14.27 2.61
CA ASP A 76 1.48 -15.48 2.05
C ASP A 76 0.14 -15.14 1.42
N LEU A 77 0.05 -15.26 0.08
CA LEU A 77 -1.14 -14.88 -0.69
C LEU A 77 -2.27 -15.92 -0.56
N ASP A 78 -2.56 -16.36 0.66
CA ASP A 78 -3.65 -17.27 1.03
C ASP A 78 -5.01 -16.54 1.12
N GLY A 79 -4.94 -15.22 1.02
CA GLY A 79 -6.03 -14.28 1.12
C GLY A 79 -5.89 -13.39 2.34
N ASP A 80 -5.47 -13.90 3.49
CA ASP A 80 -5.32 -13.10 4.70
C ASP A 80 -4.28 -12.00 4.52
N ALA A 81 -4.51 -10.87 5.21
CA ALA A 81 -3.62 -9.72 5.09
C ALA A 81 -2.41 -9.94 6.01
N ASP A 82 -1.33 -10.45 5.43
CA ASP A 82 -0.15 -10.85 6.18
C ASP A 82 1.02 -9.88 6.08
N PRO A 83 1.86 -9.79 7.13
CA PRO A 83 2.97 -8.84 7.15
C PRO A 83 3.96 -9.05 5.99
N GLY A 84 4.17 -7.98 5.21
CA GLY A 84 4.92 -8.02 3.95
C GLY A 84 4.05 -7.88 2.71
N GLU A 85 2.72 -7.99 2.84
CA GLU A 85 1.79 -7.80 1.72
C GLU A 85 1.32 -6.36 1.58
N VAL A 86 1.14 -5.93 0.33
CA VAL A 86 0.41 -4.72 0.00
C VAL A 86 -1.02 -5.08 -0.35
N VAL A 87 -1.97 -4.54 0.41
CA VAL A 87 -3.40 -4.79 0.27
C VAL A 87 -4.15 -3.51 -0.04
N TRP A 88 -5.27 -3.63 -0.75
CA TRP A 88 -6.19 -2.51 -0.98
C TRP A 88 -7.31 -2.50 0.05
N GLY A 89 -7.50 -1.34 0.68
CA GLY A 89 -8.55 -1.14 1.65
C GLY A 89 -8.83 0.33 1.91
N TRP A 90 -9.91 0.56 2.64
CA TRP A 90 -10.33 1.88 3.03
C TRP A 90 -9.38 2.47 4.08
N VAL A 91 -8.77 3.62 3.77
CA VAL A 91 -7.88 4.37 4.67
C VAL A 91 -8.58 5.66 5.13
N PRO A 92 -8.77 5.88 6.44
CA PRO A 92 -9.38 7.09 6.96
C PRO A 92 -8.51 8.33 6.68
N PHE A 93 -9.13 9.48 6.46
CA PHE A 93 -8.44 10.78 6.53
C PHE A 93 -8.03 11.05 7.98
N GLU A 94 -7.07 11.96 8.21
CA GLU A 94 -6.59 12.26 9.58
C GLU A 94 -7.50 13.25 10.30
N GLU A 95 -8.08 14.18 9.55
CA GLU A 95 -8.90 15.26 10.08
C GLU A 95 -10.33 14.79 10.40
N ASP A 96 -10.79 13.78 9.68
CA ASP A 96 -12.13 13.21 9.83
C ASP A 96 -12.11 11.72 9.47
N HIS A 97 -12.11 10.88 10.51
CA HIS A 97 -12.11 9.43 10.38
C HIS A 97 -13.44 8.85 9.88
N SER A 98 -14.50 9.63 9.71
CA SER A 98 -15.71 9.16 8.99
C SER A 98 -15.51 9.20 7.48
N GLN A 99 -14.50 9.96 7.03
CA GLN A 99 -14.11 10.06 5.64
C GLN A 99 -12.83 9.27 5.39
N GLY A 100 -12.68 8.81 4.16
CA GLY A 100 -11.52 8.03 3.76
C GLY A 100 -11.55 7.72 2.28
N LYS A 101 -10.56 6.96 1.84
CA LYS A 101 -10.50 6.48 0.46
C LYS A 101 -9.75 5.17 0.36
N ASP A 102 -10.05 4.46 -0.70
CA ASP A 102 -9.39 3.21 -1.05
C ASP A 102 -7.92 3.50 -1.44
N ARG A 103 -6.99 2.76 -0.83
CA ARG A 103 -5.55 2.90 -1.08
C ARG A 103 -4.82 1.57 -0.96
N PRO A 104 -3.72 1.38 -1.71
CA PRO A 104 -2.74 0.35 -1.39
C PRO A 104 -2.06 0.69 -0.05
N SER A 105 -1.92 -0.31 0.82
CA SER A 105 -1.28 -0.18 2.12
C SER A 105 -0.45 -1.42 2.43
N LEU A 106 0.78 -1.24 2.92
CA LEU A 106 1.68 -2.32 3.32
C LEU A 106 1.31 -2.79 4.72
N VAL A 107 0.99 -4.07 4.86
CA VAL A 107 0.77 -4.73 6.14
C VAL A 107 2.12 -4.93 6.83
N ILE A 108 2.23 -4.45 8.08
CA ILE A 108 3.46 -4.53 8.88
C ILE A 108 3.29 -5.34 10.16
N GLY A 109 2.06 -5.62 10.59
CA GLY A 109 1.78 -6.37 11.81
C GLY A 109 0.29 -6.45 12.13
N LYS A 110 -0.03 -6.85 13.36
CA LYS A 110 -1.40 -7.01 13.87
C LYS A 110 -1.52 -6.41 15.28
N ASP A 111 -2.68 -5.85 15.61
CA ASP A 111 -3.07 -5.35 16.95
C ASP A 111 -4.44 -5.93 17.32
N GLY A 112 -4.44 -7.05 18.05
CA GLY A 112 -5.65 -7.81 18.30
C GLY A 112 -6.32 -8.25 16.99
N ARG A 113 -7.54 -7.77 16.74
CA ARG A 113 -8.28 -8.03 15.49
C ARG A 113 -7.89 -7.12 14.32
N TRP A 114 -7.10 -6.07 14.57
CA TRP A 114 -6.76 -5.06 13.59
C TRP A 114 -5.49 -5.41 12.83
N ILE A 115 -5.49 -5.13 11.53
CA ILE A 115 -4.29 -5.19 10.70
C ILE A 115 -3.58 -3.85 10.82
N LEU A 116 -2.28 -3.86 11.12
CA LEU A 116 -1.46 -2.65 11.14
C LEU A 116 -0.86 -2.43 9.76
N ALA A 117 -1.10 -1.27 9.17
CA ALA A 117 -0.65 -0.97 7.83
C ALA A 117 -0.13 0.47 7.66
N LEU A 118 0.75 0.64 6.69
CA LEU A 118 1.27 1.93 6.24
C LEU A 118 0.73 2.23 4.85
N MET A 119 0.20 3.43 4.64
CA MET A 119 -0.37 3.78 3.34
C MET A 119 0.70 4.07 2.28
N LEU A 120 0.41 3.65 1.05
CA LEU A 120 1.21 3.97 -0.13
C LEU A 120 0.58 5.11 -0.94
N THR A 121 1.40 5.77 -1.75
CA THR A 121 0.99 6.80 -2.69
C THR A 121 1.94 6.87 -3.88
N SER A 122 1.42 7.04 -5.10
CA SER A 122 2.24 7.36 -6.29
C SER A 122 2.36 8.87 -6.52
N LYS A 123 1.98 9.69 -5.53
CA LYS A 123 2.29 11.13 -5.51
C LYS A 123 3.70 11.30 -4.96
N ASP A 124 4.50 12.07 -5.66
CA ASP A 124 5.84 12.46 -5.23
C ASP A 124 5.72 13.50 -4.10
N HIS A 125 6.08 13.12 -2.87
CA HIS A 125 6.25 14.03 -1.74
C HIS A 125 7.71 14.36 -1.49
N ILE A 126 8.63 13.45 -1.82
CA ILE A 126 10.04 13.59 -1.51
C ILE A 126 10.93 13.23 -2.72
N PRO A 127 11.92 14.07 -3.06
CA PRO A 127 12.89 13.69 -4.08
C PRO A 127 13.76 12.54 -3.57
N GLY A 128 14.36 11.78 -4.48
CA GLY A 128 15.38 10.77 -4.14
C GLY A 128 15.19 9.45 -4.88
N GLY A 129 16.07 8.49 -4.58
CA GLY A 129 15.96 7.11 -5.00
C GLY A 129 15.21 6.23 -4.00
N ILE A 130 14.98 4.97 -4.39
CA ILE A 130 14.39 3.93 -3.54
C ILE A 130 15.17 3.80 -2.23
N GLY A 131 14.46 3.73 -1.10
CA GLY A 131 15.03 3.63 0.25
C GLY A 131 15.34 4.97 0.90
N GLU A 132 15.35 6.08 0.15
CA GLU A 132 15.58 7.39 0.74
C GLU A 132 14.36 7.84 1.56
N VAL A 133 14.64 8.18 2.83
CA VAL A 133 13.65 8.68 3.79
C VAL A 133 13.80 10.18 3.96
N ARG A 134 12.70 10.92 3.82
CA ARG A 134 12.65 12.37 4.05
C ARG A 134 11.33 12.77 4.69
N GLU A 135 11.30 13.97 5.23
CA GLU A 135 10.09 14.59 5.75
C GLU A 135 9.68 15.75 4.84
N ASP A 136 8.38 15.85 4.55
CA ASP A 136 7.77 17.08 4.07
C ASP A 136 7.19 17.87 5.26
N ARG A 137 6.37 18.89 4.98
CA ARG A 137 5.76 19.73 6.03
C ARG A 137 4.77 18.99 6.94
N HIS A 138 4.33 17.79 6.56
CA HIS A 138 3.19 17.08 7.16
C HIS A 138 3.51 15.65 7.57
N ALA A 139 4.46 14.98 6.91
CA ALA A 139 4.66 13.55 7.07
C ALA A 139 6.08 13.09 6.73
N ARG A 140 6.44 11.92 7.26
CA ARG A 140 7.69 11.22 6.94
C ARG A 140 7.44 10.15 5.88
N TRP A 141 8.17 10.23 4.77
CA TRP A 141 7.99 9.40 3.58
C TRP A 141 9.26 8.63 3.26
N MET A 142 9.10 7.47 2.61
CA MET A 142 10.19 6.73 1.99
C MET A 142 9.83 6.33 0.56
N ASN A 143 10.76 6.49 -0.36
CA ASN A 143 10.62 5.99 -1.72
C ASN A 143 10.70 4.45 -1.73
N ILE A 144 9.70 3.77 -2.32
CA ILE A 144 9.66 2.29 -2.39
C ILE A 144 9.73 1.76 -3.83
N GLY A 145 9.77 2.66 -4.82
CA GLY A 145 9.82 2.28 -6.23
C GLY A 145 8.47 1.80 -6.75
N SER A 146 8.50 0.99 -7.82
CA SER A 146 7.31 0.44 -8.46
C SER A 146 7.08 -1.02 -8.07
N GLY A 147 5.83 -1.47 -8.11
CA GLY A 147 5.48 -2.88 -7.93
C GLY A 147 4.04 -3.16 -8.32
N ASP A 148 3.63 -4.42 -8.18
CA ASP A 148 2.32 -4.92 -8.66
C ASP A 148 1.12 -4.28 -7.94
N TRP A 149 1.36 -3.57 -6.83
CA TRP A 149 0.35 -2.78 -6.12
C TRP A 149 -0.16 -1.57 -6.93
N ASP A 150 0.54 -1.14 -7.98
CA ASP A 150 0.08 -0.12 -8.91
C ASP A 150 0.05 -0.70 -10.32
N SER A 151 -1.14 -0.86 -10.90
CA SER A 151 -1.33 -1.42 -12.24
C SER A 151 -0.70 -0.59 -13.36
N GLN A 152 -0.38 0.69 -13.11
CA GLN A 152 0.36 1.54 -14.03
C GLN A 152 1.88 1.44 -13.85
N GLY A 153 2.35 0.67 -12.85
CA GLY A 153 3.77 0.47 -12.54
C GLY A 153 4.47 1.76 -12.11
N ARG A 154 3.74 2.72 -11.54
CA ARG A 154 4.31 4.02 -11.17
C ARG A 154 5.18 3.90 -9.91
N PRO A 155 6.28 4.67 -9.83
CA PRO A 155 7.00 4.82 -8.58
C PRO A 155 6.08 5.28 -7.46
N SER A 156 6.26 4.69 -6.29
CA SER A 156 5.44 4.89 -5.11
C SER A 156 6.31 5.25 -3.91
N GLU A 157 5.67 5.90 -2.95
CA GLU A 157 6.19 6.24 -1.64
C GLU A 157 5.30 5.63 -0.56
N ILE A 158 5.88 5.41 0.62
CA ILE A 158 5.20 4.92 1.81
C ILE A 158 5.31 5.93 2.94
N ARG A 159 4.22 6.18 3.66
CA ARG A 159 4.24 7.03 4.86
C ARG A 159 4.69 6.22 6.06
N LEU A 160 5.72 6.67 6.77
CA LEU A 160 6.36 5.94 7.86
C LEU A 160 5.89 6.32 9.26
N ASP A 161 5.23 7.47 9.41
CA ASP A 161 4.86 8.03 10.72
C ASP A 161 3.39 7.82 11.10
N ARG A 162 2.60 7.21 10.20
CA ARG A 162 1.17 6.94 10.41
C ARG A 162 0.83 5.47 10.21
N VAL A 163 0.69 4.74 11.31
CA VAL A 163 0.24 3.34 11.31
C VAL A 163 -1.28 3.28 11.44
N ILE A 164 -1.93 2.81 10.39
CA ILE A 164 -3.39 2.72 10.29
C ILE A 164 -3.84 1.35 10.78
N ARG A 165 -4.99 1.29 11.46
CA ARG A 165 -5.67 0.04 11.82
C ARG A 165 -6.75 -0.31 10.80
N LEU A 166 -6.53 -1.33 9.99
CA LEU A 166 -7.54 -1.80 9.03
C LEU A 166 -8.38 -2.91 9.66
N ASP A 167 -9.71 -2.84 9.48
CA ASP A 167 -10.56 -4.00 9.77
C ASP A 167 -10.30 -5.04 8.67
N PRO A 168 -9.93 -6.30 9.01
CA PRO A 168 -9.75 -7.36 8.03
C PRO A 168 -10.92 -7.49 7.03
N LYS A 169 -12.16 -7.19 7.45
CA LYS A 169 -13.37 -7.24 6.62
C LYS A 169 -13.50 -6.10 5.62
N SER A 170 -12.77 -5.01 5.82
CA SER A 170 -12.75 -3.86 4.91
C SER A 170 -11.71 -3.99 3.79
N ILE A 171 -10.86 -5.02 3.86
CA ILE A 171 -9.80 -5.26 2.88
C ILE A 171 -10.43 -5.91 1.63
N ARG A 172 -10.23 -5.28 0.47
CA ARG A 172 -10.85 -5.69 -0.82
C ARG A 172 -10.07 -6.75 -1.58
N ARG A 173 -8.84 -7.07 -1.14
CA ARG A 173 -7.92 -8.10 -1.67
C ARG A 173 -7.68 -8.00 -3.19
N GLU A 174 -6.83 -7.04 -3.56
CA GLU A 174 -5.86 -7.19 -4.65
C GLU A 174 -4.48 -7.15 -3.96
N GLY A 175 -3.88 -8.32 -3.74
CA GLY A 175 -2.65 -8.46 -2.95
C GLY A 175 -1.40 -8.47 -3.83
N SER A 176 -0.30 -7.91 -3.34
CA SER A 176 1.05 -8.13 -3.88
C SER A 176 2.07 -8.20 -2.75
N ILE A 177 3.25 -8.77 -3.01
CA ILE A 177 4.29 -8.92 -1.99
C ILE A 177 5.30 -7.78 -2.13
N MET A 178 5.55 -7.06 -1.03
CA MET A 178 6.64 -6.08 -0.95
C MET A 178 7.99 -6.80 -0.97
N PRO A 179 8.97 -6.38 -1.80
CA PRO A 179 10.31 -6.94 -1.73
C PRO A 179 10.89 -6.88 -0.31
N ARG A 180 11.51 -7.98 0.14
CA ARG A 180 11.99 -8.12 1.52
C ARG A 180 12.97 -7.03 1.92
N ASP A 181 13.87 -6.64 1.04
CA ASP A 181 14.87 -5.59 1.25
C ASP A 181 14.25 -4.20 1.45
N ILE A 182 13.17 -3.89 0.74
CA ILE A 182 12.39 -2.67 0.94
C ILE A 182 11.60 -2.74 2.24
N PHE A 183 11.00 -3.89 2.53
CA PHE A 183 10.27 -4.08 3.79
C PHE A 183 11.18 -3.93 5.01
N GLU A 184 12.40 -4.46 4.97
CA GLU A 184 13.38 -4.29 6.05
C GLU A 184 13.71 -2.82 6.29
N GLN A 185 13.86 -2.02 5.23
CA GLN A 185 14.07 -0.57 5.34
C GLN A 185 12.84 0.15 5.93
N VAL A 186 11.62 -0.27 5.56
CA VAL A 186 10.38 0.22 6.20
C VAL A 186 10.40 -0.10 7.69
N ALA A 187 10.71 -1.34 8.06
CA ALA A 187 10.72 -1.80 9.45
C ALA A 187 11.73 -1.04 10.31
N GLU A 188 12.89 -0.67 9.74
CA GLU A 188 13.90 0.15 10.42
C GLU A 188 13.47 1.61 10.62
N ASN A 189 12.55 2.11 9.79
CA ASN A 189 12.18 3.52 9.76
C ASN A 189 10.76 3.83 10.24
N VAL A 190 9.89 2.85 10.46
CA VAL A 190 8.54 3.11 10.96
C VAL A 190 8.59 3.71 12.37
N ASP A 191 7.92 4.85 12.57
CA ASP A 191 7.91 5.60 13.83
C ASP A 191 6.53 6.20 14.06
N PRO A 192 5.62 5.47 14.71
CA PRO A 192 4.24 5.91 14.89
C PRO A 192 4.18 7.15 15.79
N ARG A 193 3.66 8.27 15.27
CA ARG A 193 3.54 9.54 16.00
C ARG A 193 2.14 9.77 16.54
#